data_AF-A0A060ZYB3-F1
#
_entry.id   AF-A0A060ZYB3-F1
#
_cell.length_a   1.000
_cell.length_b   1.000
_cell.length_c   1.000
_cell.angle_alpha   90.00
_cell.angle_beta   90.00
_cell.angle_gamma   90.00
#
_symmetry.space_group_name_H-M   'P 1'
#
loop_
_entity.id
_entity.type
_entity.pdbx_description
1 polymer ?
#
loop_
_entity_poly.entity_id
_entity_poly.type
_entity_poly.pdbx_seq_one_letter_code
_entity_poly.pdbx_strand_id
1 'polypeptide(L)'
;MALMRQGVANRDVAELLGIPRRTVGWWRHQDRQQRGELFVPPTDCPSCTSRAFNHPAYSYLLGLYLGDGHIVSKPKQHHLSIFCADAWPGLIDEAETAMRKVMPLPSVQRRQKNGCAEVKSYTKHWTCMFPQHGPGKKHGRVARGSDPFNISVARRASVALMDKHVGPKY
;
A
#
# COMPACT_ATOMS: atom_id res chain seq x y z
N MET A 1 -29.43 10.18 -16.93
CA MET A 1 -28.38 10.72 -16.03
C MET A 1 -28.68 10.53 -14.55
N ALA A 2 -29.93 10.65 -14.07
CA ALA A 2 -30.27 10.58 -12.63
C ALA A 2 -29.75 9.32 -11.91
N LEU A 3 -29.93 8.12 -12.48
CA LEU A 3 -29.43 6.85 -11.91
C LEU A 3 -27.90 6.84 -11.73
N MET A 4 -27.15 7.38 -12.69
CA MET A 4 -25.69 7.45 -12.62
C MET A 4 -25.18 8.43 -11.55
N ARG A 5 -26.00 9.44 -11.23
CA ARG A 5 -25.73 10.46 -10.20
C ARG A 5 -26.11 9.97 -8.80
N GLN A 6 -27.03 9.00 -8.69
CA GLN A 6 -27.37 8.31 -7.44
C GLN A 6 -26.33 7.26 -7.00
N GLY A 7 -25.20 7.15 -7.71
CA GLY A 7 -24.11 6.23 -7.34
C GLY A 7 -24.28 4.79 -7.84
N VAL A 8 -25.35 4.49 -8.58
CA VAL A 8 -25.61 3.16 -9.15
C VAL A 8 -24.44 2.71 -10.03
N ALA A 9 -24.09 1.42 -9.96
CA ALA A 9 -22.98 0.88 -10.73
C ALA A 9 -23.27 0.90 -12.23
N ASN A 10 -22.23 1.08 -13.05
CA ASN A 10 -22.38 1.12 -14.52
C ASN A 10 -22.96 -0.17 -15.10
N ARG A 11 -22.78 -1.29 -14.39
CA ARG A 11 -23.36 -2.58 -14.78
C ARG A 11 -24.88 -2.52 -14.71
N ASP A 12 -25.41 -2.15 -13.54
CA ASP A 12 -26.85 -2.14 -13.29
C ASP A 12 -27.54 -1.11 -14.18
N VAL A 13 -26.91 0.05 -14.42
CA VAL A 13 -27.41 1.05 -15.37
C VAL A 13 -27.42 0.51 -16.81
N ALA A 14 -26.39 -0.23 -17.21
CA ALA A 14 -26.33 -0.84 -18.54
C ALA A 14 -27.39 -1.92 -18.72
N GLU A 15 -27.59 -2.75 -17.71
CA GLU A 15 -28.57 -3.84 -17.68
C GLU A 15 -30.01 -3.29 -17.68
N LEU A 16 -30.29 -2.29 -16.84
CA LEU A 16 -31.61 -1.66 -16.74
C LEU A 16 -32.01 -0.88 -17.99
N LEU A 17 -31.04 -0.30 -18.71
CA LEU A 17 -31.31 0.50 -19.92
C LEU A 17 -31.08 -0.27 -21.22
N GLY A 18 -30.54 -1.50 -21.17
CA GLY A 18 -30.18 -2.27 -22.37
C GLY A 18 -29.05 -1.63 -23.19
N ILE A 19 -28.18 -0.83 -22.56
CA ILE A 19 -27.12 -0.06 -23.23
C ILE A 19 -25.75 -0.67 -22.94
N PRO A 20 -24.80 -0.71 -23.90
CA PRO A 20 -23.44 -1.17 -23.62
C PRO A 20 -22.77 -0.43 -22.46
N ARG A 21 -22.10 -1.18 -21.55
CA ARG A 21 -21.41 -0.64 -20.36
C ARG A 21 -20.40 0.46 -20.70
N ARG A 22 -19.77 0.38 -21.88
CA ARG A 22 -18.80 1.37 -22.36
C ARG A 22 -19.47 2.73 -22.60
N THR A 23 -20.67 2.73 -23.17
CA THR A 23 -21.46 3.95 -23.43
C THR A 23 -21.89 4.60 -22.12
N VAL A 24 -22.38 3.82 -21.16
CA VAL A 24 -22.71 4.31 -19.81
C VAL A 24 -21.47 4.92 -19.12
N GLY A 25 -20.31 4.26 -19.23
CA GLY A 25 -19.06 4.78 -18.71
C GLY A 25 -18.62 6.11 -19.36
N TRP A 26 -18.77 6.21 -20.67
CA TRP A 26 -18.49 7.43 -21.42
C TRP A 26 -19.43 8.57 -21.02
N TRP A 27 -20.73 8.31 -20.87
CA TRP A 27 -21.69 9.30 -20.38
C TRP A 27 -21.36 9.80 -18.97
N ARG A 28 -20.94 8.93 -18.04
CA ARG A 28 -20.49 9.37 -16.71
C ARG A 28 -19.26 10.24 -16.76
N HIS A 29 -18.31 9.92 -17.64
CA HIS A 29 -17.12 10.74 -17.82
C HIS A 29 -17.47 12.11 -18.39
N GLN A 30 -18.32 12.17 -19.41
CA GLN A 30 -18.78 13.42 -20.02
C GLN A 30 -19.60 14.28 -19.04
N ASP A 31 -20.50 13.67 -18.27
CA ASP A 31 -21.29 14.37 -17.22
C ASP A 31 -20.36 15.02 -16.17
N ARG A 32 -19.30 14.31 -15.74
CA ARG A 32 -18.30 14.86 -14.81
C ARG A 32 -17.50 16.01 -15.41
N GLN A 33 -17.08 15.87 -16.68
CA GLN A 33 -16.36 16.94 -17.38
C GLN A 33 -17.20 18.21 -17.52
N GLN A 34 -18.48 18.08 -17.90
CA GLN A 34 -19.40 19.21 -18.01
C GLN A 34 -19.61 19.94 -16.67
N ARG A 35 -19.49 19.21 -15.56
CA ARG A 35 -19.65 19.76 -14.21
C ARG A 35 -18.36 20.26 -13.58
N GLY A 36 -17.22 20.12 -14.26
CA GLY A 36 -15.91 20.47 -13.70
C GLY A 36 -15.50 19.59 -12.49
N GLU A 37 -16.13 18.44 -12.30
CA GLU A 37 -15.82 17.55 -11.18
C GLU A 37 -14.62 16.66 -11.49
N LEU A 38 -13.55 16.82 -10.72
CA LEU A 38 -12.44 15.88 -10.75
C LEU A 38 -12.87 14.56 -10.09
N PHE A 39 -12.82 13.47 -10.86
CA PHE A 39 -13.01 12.15 -10.29
C PHE A 39 -11.81 11.77 -9.43
N VAL A 40 -12.02 11.72 -8.12
CA VAL A 40 -11.04 11.17 -7.17
C VAL A 40 -11.46 9.75 -6.82
N PRO A 41 -10.65 8.73 -7.15
CA PRO A 41 -10.91 7.37 -6.69
C PRO A 41 -11.04 7.33 -5.16
N PRO A 42 -12.04 6.63 -4.60
CA PRO A 42 -12.16 6.49 -3.16
C PRO A 42 -10.90 5.81 -2.61
N THR A 43 -10.52 6.21 -1.39
CA THR A 43 -9.34 5.71 -0.70
C THR A 43 -9.70 5.47 0.76
N ASP A 44 -9.10 4.45 1.36
CA ASP A 44 -9.18 4.10 2.77
C ASP A 44 -7.92 4.50 3.54
N CYS A 45 -7.05 5.29 2.89
CA CYS A 45 -5.81 5.81 3.45
C CYS A 45 -6.08 6.52 4.79
N PRO A 46 -5.58 5.99 5.90
CA PRO A 46 -5.75 6.60 7.21
C PRO A 46 -5.29 8.05 7.27
N SER A 47 -4.15 8.38 6.66
CA SER A 47 -3.61 9.75 6.67
C SER A 47 -4.44 10.75 5.85
N CYS A 48 -5.15 10.31 4.81
CA CYS A 48 -5.94 11.20 3.96
C CYS A 48 -7.42 11.30 4.39
N THR A 49 -7.91 10.29 5.10
CA THR A 49 -9.34 10.19 5.46
C THR A 49 -9.58 10.28 6.97
N SER A 50 -8.50 10.42 7.76
CA SER A 50 -8.53 10.35 9.23
C SER A 50 -9.19 9.06 9.76
N ARG A 51 -9.22 8.00 8.94
CA ARG A 51 -9.75 6.69 9.32
C ARG A 51 -8.84 6.05 10.37
N ALA A 52 -9.44 5.54 11.45
CA ALA A 52 -8.70 4.72 12.40
C ALA A 52 -8.11 3.48 11.71
N PHE A 53 -6.91 3.08 12.10
CA PHE A 53 -6.21 1.93 11.52
C PHE A 53 -5.54 1.09 12.59
N ASN A 54 -5.21 -0.14 12.22
CA ASN A 54 -4.60 -1.09 13.15
C ASN A 54 -3.12 -0.71 13.38
N HIS A 55 -2.84 -0.02 14.49
CA HIS A 55 -1.50 0.40 14.86
C HIS A 55 -0.49 -0.75 14.97
N PRO A 56 -0.78 -1.88 15.66
CA PRO A 56 0.12 -3.03 15.68
C PRO A 56 0.50 -3.57 14.28
N ALA A 57 -0.50 -3.69 13.39
CA ALA A 57 -0.25 -4.13 12.02
C ALA A 57 0.60 -3.13 11.23
N TYR A 58 0.37 -1.82 11.44
CA TYR A 58 1.19 -0.79 10.84
C TYR A 58 2.64 -0.83 11.36
N SER A 59 2.85 -0.93 12.67
CA SER A 59 4.19 -1.04 13.26
C SER A 59 4.94 -2.27 12.74
N TYR A 60 4.26 -3.41 12.61
CA TYR A 60 4.84 -4.62 12.02
C TYR A 60 5.19 -4.41 10.53
N LEU A 61 4.27 -3.87 9.74
CA LEU A 61 4.49 -3.58 8.32
C LEU A 61 5.62 -2.55 8.12
N LEU A 62 5.73 -1.57 9.01
CA LEU A 62 6.83 -0.59 9.03
C LEU A 62 8.17 -1.27 9.28
N GLY A 63 8.21 -2.25 10.18
CA GLY A 63 9.36 -3.14 10.37
C GLY A 63 9.78 -3.85 9.10
N LEU A 64 8.84 -4.55 8.48
CA LEU A 64 9.10 -5.26 7.22
C LEU A 64 9.56 -4.31 6.12
N TYR A 65 8.97 -3.12 6.03
CA TYR A 65 9.36 -2.10 5.05
C TYR A 65 10.78 -1.58 5.28
N LEU A 66 11.18 -1.37 6.54
CA LEU A 66 12.52 -0.93 6.91
C LEU A 66 13.57 -2.01 6.63
N GLY A 67 13.25 -3.28 6.86
CA GLY A 67 14.14 -4.42 6.57
C GLY A 67 14.20 -4.72 5.07
N ASP A 68 13.17 -5.39 4.58
CA ASP A 68 13.15 -6.12 3.30
C ASP A 68 12.20 -5.49 2.26
N GLY A 69 11.67 -4.31 2.56
CA GLY A 69 10.73 -3.61 1.71
C GLY A 69 11.28 -2.40 0.98
N HIS A 70 10.53 -2.00 -0.05
CA HIS A 70 10.73 -0.74 -0.74
C HIS A 70 9.41 -0.21 -1.32
N ILE A 71 9.35 1.10 -1.54
CA ILE A 71 8.26 1.75 -2.27
C ILE A 71 8.85 2.34 -3.55
N VAL A 72 8.27 1.96 -4.68
CA VAL A 72 8.58 2.56 -5.98
C VAL A 72 7.51 3.58 -6.31
N SER A 73 7.97 4.74 -6.78
CA SER A 73 7.13 5.88 -7.13
C SER A 73 7.24 6.22 -8.59
N LYS A 74 6.12 6.10 -9.32
CA LYS A 74 5.93 6.57 -10.69
C LYS A 74 4.87 7.68 -10.69
N PRO A 75 4.86 8.60 -11.68
CA PRO A 75 3.96 9.77 -11.68
C PRO A 75 2.47 9.48 -11.45
N LYS A 76 1.99 8.28 -11.83
CA LYS A 76 0.59 7.86 -11.67
C LYS A 76 0.42 6.58 -10.83
N GLN A 77 1.49 6.05 -10.25
CA GLN A 77 1.44 4.74 -9.57
C GLN A 77 2.54 4.63 -8.52
N HIS A 78 2.14 4.35 -7.28
CA HIS A 78 3.05 3.91 -6.23
C HIS A 78 2.77 2.44 -5.92
N HIS A 79 3.81 1.68 -5.58
CA HIS A 79 3.64 0.34 -5.03
C HIS A 79 4.61 0.07 -3.90
N LEU A 80 4.10 -0.63 -2.88
CA LEU A 80 4.89 -1.21 -1.80
C LEU A 80 5.19 -2.67 -2.16
N SER A 81 6.44 -3.06 -2.02
CA SER A 81 6.89 -4.44 -2.17
C SER A 81 7.68 -4.85 -0.93
N ILE A 82 7.39 -6.04 -0.41
CA ILE A 82 8.08 -6.71 0.69
C ILE A 82 8.58 -8.05 0.18
N PHE A 83 9.86 -8.34 0.33
CA PHE A 83 10.44 -9.63 -0.04
C PHE A 83 10.60 -10.51 1.18
N CYS A 84 10.11 -11.75 1.09
CA CYS A 84 10.17 -12.74 2.16
C CYS A 84 10.85 -13.99 1.62
N ALA A 85 11.87 -14.49 2.31
CA ALA A 85 12.57 -15.71 1.89
C ALA A 85 11.65 -16.95 1.99
N ASP A 86 11.82 -17.89 1.05
CA ASP A 86 11.00 -19.12 0.99
C ASP A 86 11.16 -20.02 2.22
N ALA A 87 12.27 -19.87 2.95
CA ALA A 87 12.52 -20.58 4.21
C ALA A 87 11.48 -20.24 5.31
N TRP A 88 10.73 -19.15 5.17
CA TRP A 88 9.77 -18.68 6.17
C TRP A 88 8.42 -18.32 5.53
N PRO A 89 7.63 -19.32 5.08
CA PRO A 89 6.37 -19.06 4.38
C PRO A 89 5.35 -18.29 5.23
N GLY A 90 5.37 -18.48 6.57
CA GLY A 90 4.50 -17.72 7.48
C GLY A 90 4.75 -16.21 7.46
N LEU A 91 5.97 -15.75 7.16
CA LEU A 91 6.25 -14.31 7.00
C LEU A 91 5.56 -13.72 5.77
N ILE A 92 5.36 -14.52 4.72
CA ILE A 92 4.63 -14.10 3.52
C ILE A 92 3.16 -13.83 3.88
N ASP A 93 2.55 -14.73 4.67
CA ASP A 93 1.18 -14.60 5.17
C ASP A 93 1.01 -13.40 6.10
N GLU A 94 1.95 -13.22 7.03
CA GLU A 94 1.95 -12.09 7.96
C GLU A 94 2.12 -10.74 7.23
N ALA A 95 3.00 -10.67 6.23
CA ALA A 95 3.22 -9.47 5.44
C ALA A 95 1.96 -9.07 4.66
N GLU A 96 1.30 -10.03 4.00
CA GLU A 96 0.03 -9.76 3.32
C GLU A 96 -1.06 -9.31 4.31
N THR A 97 -1.18 -10.03 5.43
CA THR A 97 -2.16 -9.72 6.47
C THR A 97 -1.96 -8.31 7.01
N ALA A 98 -0.71 -7.90 7.24
CA ALA A 98 -0.38 -6.57 7.71
C ALA A 98 -0.75 -5.49 6.68
N MET A 99 -0.44 -5.68 5.39
CA MET A 99 -0.87 -4.76 4.34
C MET A 99 -2.39 -4.57 4.31
N ARG A 100 -3.15 -5.68 4.36
CA ARG A 100 -4.62 -5.66 4.33
C ARG A 100 -5.25 -5.01 5.56
N LYS A 101 -4.65 -5.20 6.75
CA LYS A 101 -5.12 -4.56 7.99
C LYS A 101 -4.89 -3.04 8.00
N VAL A 102 -3.80 -2.59 7.39
CA VAL A 102 -3.46 -1.16 7.31
C VAL A 102 -4.33 -0.44 6.27
N MET A 103 -4.44 -0.99 5.06
CA MET A 103 -5.32 -0.50 4.00
C MET A 103 -6.03 -1.68 3.31
N PRO A 104 -7.31 -1.93 3.63
CA PRO A 104 -8.12 -2.97 2.99
C PRO A 104 -8.45 -2.79 1.50
N LEU A 105 -8.58 -1.57 0.98
CA LEU A 105 -9.02 -1.33 -0.41
C LEU A 105 -7.98 -1.65 -1.47
N PRO A 106 -6.68 -1.30 -1.32
CA PRO A 106 -5.66 -1.64 -2.29
C PRO A 106 -5.51 -3.16 -2.45
N SER A 107 -5.35 -3.62 -3.69
CA SER A 107 -5.04 -5.02 -3.95
C SER A 107 -3.69 -5.38 -3.32
N VAL A 108 -3.62 -6.54 -2.68
CA VAL A 108 -2.37 -7.18 -2.26
C VAL A 108 -2.20 -8.47 -3.05
N GLN A 109 -1.02 -8.68 -3.61
CA GLN A 109 -0.69 -9.81 -4.47
C GLN A 109 0.62 -10.45 -4.02
N ARG A 110 0.73 -11.77 -4.15
CA ARG A 110 1.98 -12.51 -3.99
C ARG A 110 2.56 -12.85 -5.35
N ARG A 111 3.87 -12.77 -5.47
CA ARG A 111 4.63 -13.20 -6.66
C ARG A 111 5.78 -14.08 -6.19
N GLN A 112 5.78 -15.35 -6.59
CA GLN A 112 6.91 -16.22 -6.34
C GLN A 112 8.12 -15.80 -7.17
N LYS A 113 9.30 -15.80 -6.56
CA LYS A 113 10.60 -15.61 -7.19
C LYS A 113 11.55 -16.73 -6.75
N ASN A 114 12.73 -16.78 -7.36
CA ASN A 114 13.73 -17.78 -7.01
C ASN A 114 14.25 -17.52 -5.59
N GLY A 115 13.89 -18.39 -4.64
CA GLY A 115 14.33 -18.34 -3.24
C GLY A 115 13.60 -17.33 -2.36
N CYS A 116 12.62 -16.59 -2.88
CA CYS A 116 11.78 -15.68 -2.10
C CYS A 116 10.42 -15.42 -2.76
N ALA A 117 9.46 -14.93 -1.98
CA ALA A 117 8.20 -14.39 -2.45
C ALA A 117 8.15 -12.86 -2.26
N GLU A 118 7.61 -12.16 -3.26
CA GLU A 118 7.30 -10.74 -3.17
C GLU A 118 5.81 -10.57 -2.81
N VAL A 119 5.54 -9.90 -1.69
CA VAL A 119 4.21 -9.41 -1.33
C VAL A 119 4.11 -7.96 -1.76
N LYS A 120 3.12 -7.66 -2.60
CA LYS A 120 3.04 -6.40 -3.34
C LYS A 120 1.67 -5.76 -3.25
N SER A 121 1.62 -4.45 -3.04
CA SER A 121 0.39 -3.67 -3.04
C SER A 121 0.50 -2.38 -3.84
N TYR A 122 -0.56 -2.05 -4.58
CA TYR A 122 -0.64 -0.88 -5.45
C TYR A 122 -1.64 0.14 -4.91
N THR A 123 -1.12 1.26 -4.43
CA THR A 123 -1.94 2.46 -4.16
C THR A 123 -1.03 3.66 -4.12
N LYS A 124 -1.56 4.82 -4.53
CA LYS A 124 -0.81 6.06 -4.41
C LYS A 124 -0.54 6.48 -2.95
N HIS A 125 -1.27 5.89 -2.02
CA HIS A 125 -1.29 6.29 -0.62
C HIS A 125 -0.29 5.56 0.28
N TRP A 126 0.48 4.60 -0.24
CA TRP A 126 1.57 4.00 0.54
C TRP A 126 2.60 5.05 0.97
N THR A 127 2.85 6.08 0.16
CA THR A 127 3.74 7.19 0.51
C THR A 127 3.16 8.09 1.61
N CYS A 128 1.83 8.11 1.80
CA CYS A 128 1.19 8.79 2.93
C CYS A 128 1.46 8.05 4.24
N MET A 129 1.35 6.71 4.21
CA MET A 129 1.57 5.86 5.38
C MET A 129 3.06 5.67 5.71
N PHE A 130 3.95 5.77 4.73
CA PHE A 130 5.39 5.62 4.90
C PHE A 130 6.11 6.94 4.61
N PRO A 131 5.99 7.95 5.50
CA PRO A 131 6.57 9.28 5.28
C PRO A 131 8.10 9.27 5.17
N GLN A 132 8.77 8.21 5.62
CA GLN A 132 10.19 7.96 5.35
C GLN A 132 10.50 7.70 3.86
N HIS A 133 9.51 7.70 2.97
CA HIS A 133 9.71 7.76 1.52
C HIS A 133 10.00 9.20 1.08
N GLY A 134 11.23 9.45 0.59
CA GLY A 134 11.71 10.77 0.14
C GLY A 134 13.08 10.63 -0.53
N PRO A 135 13.79 11.71 -0.92
CA PRO A 135 15.18 11.63 -1.37
C PRO A 135 16.14 11.21 -0.22
N GLY A 136 17.32 10.64 -0.52
CA GLY A 136 18.34 10.24 0.47
C GLY A 136 18.39 8.73 0.79
N LYS A 137 19.11 8.29 1.84
CA LYS A 137 19.12 6.86 2.27
C LYS A 137 17.97 6.58 3.25
N LYS A 138 17.32 5.41 3.15
CA LYS A 138 16.12 5.05 3.96
C LYS A 138 16.32 5.20 5.47
N HIS A 139 17.51 4.90 5.98
CA HIS A 139 17.87 4.94 7.40
C HIS A 139 18.26 6.35 7.90
N GLY A 140 18.29 7.35 7.03
CA GLY A 140 18.67 8.73 7.38
C GLY A 140 17.51 9.72 7.33
N ARG A 141 16.27 9.24 7.14
CA ARG A 141 15.09 10.11 6.96
C ARG A 141 14.26 10.10 8.23
N VAL A 142 13.96 11.28 8.75
CA VAL A 142 13.01 11.48 9.85
C VAL A 142 11.60 11.43 9.29
N ALA A 143 10.68 10.72 9.95
CA ALA A 143 9.28 10.78 9.56
C ALA A 143 8.74 12.20 9.82
N ARG A 144 7.85 12.72 8.95
CA ARG A 144 7.26 14.05 9.16
C ARG A 144 6.56 14.10 10.52
N GLY A 145 7.09 14.91 11.44
CA GLY A 145 6.55 15.14 12.79
C GLY A 145 7.00 14.16 13.87
N SER A 146 8.02 13.32 13.66
CA SER A 146 8.59 12.48 14.73
C SER A 146 9.95 13.03 15.20
N ASP A 147 10.16 13.10 16.51
CA ASP A 147 11.51 13.14 17.08
C ASP A 147 12.31 11.89 16.63
N PRO A 148 13.66 11.98 16.51
CA PRO A 148 14.50 10.88 16.04
C PRO A 148 14.55 9.74 17.07
N PHE A 149 13.53 8.90 17.08
CA PHE A 149 13.56 7.64 17.82
C PHE A 149 14.16 6.56 16.92
N ASN A 150 15.31 6.03 17.33
CA ASN A 150 15.87 4.79 16.76
C ASN A 150 14.92 3.63 17.08
N ILE A 151 13.99 3.32 16.17
CA ILE A 151 13.13 2.15 16.28
C ILE A 151 13.90 0.96 15.69
N SER A 152 14.62 0.23 16.55
CA SER A 152 15.13 -1.10 16.17
C SER A 152 13.97 -2.09 16.15
N VAL A 153 13.54 -2.48 14.95
CA VAL A 153 12.43 -3.45 14.76
C VAL A 153 12.91 -4.91 14.85
N ALA A 154 14.21 -5.13 14.94
CA ALA A 154 14.78 -6.46 15.04
C ALA A 154 14.70 -6.96 16.50
N ARG A 155 14.15 -8.17 16.71
CA ARG A 155 14.15 -8.82 18.03
C ARG A 155 15.60 -8.96 18.50
N ARG A 156 15.91 -8.51 19.73
CA ARG A 156 17.30 -8.50 20.27
C ARG A 156 18.01 -9.85 20.14
N ALA A 157 17.28 -10.96 20.31
CA ALA A 157 17.83 -12.31 20.13
C ALA A 157 18.24 -12.60 18.67
N SER A 158 17.45 -12.13 17.70
CA SER A 158 17.77 -12.26 16.27
C SER A 158 18.92 -11.37 15.84
N VAL A 159 19.04 -10.16 16.41
CA VAL A 159 20.21 -9.28 16.21
C VAL A 159 21.46 -9.91 16.77
N ALA A 160 21.41 -10.42 18.00
CA ALA A 160 22.55 -11.11 18.63
C ALA A 160 22.98 -12.36 17.84
N LEU A 161 22.02 -13.07 17.23
CA LEU A 161 22.31 -14.21 16.37
C LEU A 161 22.92 -13.78 15.04
N MET A 162 22.49 -12.65 14.46
CA MET A 162 23.12 -12.07 13.28
C MET A 162 24.54 -11.55 13.56
N ASP A 163 24.77 -10.82 14.66
CA ASP A 163 26.11 -10.33 15.04
C ASP A 163 27.09 -11.50 15.22
N LYS A 164 26.61 -12.62 15.76
CA LYS A 164 27.42 -13.84 15.96
C LYS A 164 27.84 -14.51 14.64
N HIS A 165 27.06 -14.39 13.56
CA HIS A 165 27.29 -15.16 12.33
C HIS A 165 27.66 -14.32 11.10
N VAL A 166 27.37 -13.02 11.10
CA VAL A 166 27.59 -12.14 9.94
C VAL A 166 28.84 -11.27 10.13
N GLY A 167 29.21 -10.94 11.38
CA GLY A 167 30.32 -10.03 11.68
C GLY A 167 30.06 -8.58 11.22
N PRO A 168 30.89 -7.61 11.64
CA PRO A 168 30.73 -6.22 11.24
C PRO A 168 30.91 -6.06 9.73
N LYS A 169 29.94 -5.40 9.09
CA LYS A 169 30.07 -4.98 7.68
C LYS A 169 31.02 -3.78 7.63
N TYR A 170 32.20 -3.98 7.07
CA TYR A 170 33.17 -2.93 6.73
C TYR A 170 32.60 -1.99 5.65
#